data_AF-A0A150R922-F1
#
_entry.id   AF-A0A150R922-F1
#
_cell.length_a   1.000
_cell.length_b   1.000
_cell.length_c   1.000
_cell.angle_alpha   90.00
_cell.angle_beta   90.00
_cell.angle_gamma   90.00
#
_symmetry.space_group_name_H-M   'P 1'
#
loop_
_entity.id
_entity.type
_entity.pdbx_description
1 polymer ?
#
loop_
_entity_poly.entity_id
_entity_poly.type
_entity_poly.pdbx_seq_one_letter_code
_entity_poly.pdbx_strand_id
1 'polypeptide(L)'
;MERWRGLKNLVEDAVDHGSRAVERLQKHAAKRPFDLLEQIPPLRTPVRGVRLIHDATLSGVHQAIRLVNRAVGSTVDVVLDLVEQERQPPGAPDGGAGDGSPPA
;
A
#
# COMPACT_ATOMS: atom_id res chain seq x y z
N MET A 1 -19.04 1.00 8.35
CA MET A 1 -17.88 1.90 8.12
C MET A 1 -17.38 1.94 6.66
N GLU A 2 -18.19 1.50 5.68
CA GLU A 2 -17.72 1.17 4.33
C GLU A 2 -17.21 2.36 3.50
N ARG A 3 -17.85 3.54 3.60
CA ARG A 3 -17.42 4.75 2.87
C ARG A 3 -16.01 5.19 3.27
N TRP A 4 -15.66 5.06 4.55
CA TRP A 4 -14.34 5.40 5.08
C TRP A 4 -13.26 4.41 4.63
N ARG A 5 -13.58 3.11 4.65
CA ARG A 5 -12.69 2.07 4.09
C ARG A 5 -12.45 2.26 2.60
N GLY A 6 -13.51 2.56 1.84
CA GLY A 6 -13.42 2.84 0.41
C GLY A 6 -12.50 4.03 0.11
N LEU A 7 -12.64 5.13 0.85
CA LEU A 7 -11.75 6.29 0.71
C LEU A 7 -10.29 5.94 1.04
N LYS A 8 -10.06 5.23 2.15
CA LYS A 8 -8.73 4.78 2.55
C LYS A 8 -8.08 3.92 1.46
N ASN A 9 -8.81 2.96 0.90
CA ASN A 9 -8.30 2.09 -0.16
C ASN A 9 -7.99 2.88 -1.44
N LEU A 10 -8.83 3.84 -1.81
CA LEU A 10 -8.58 4.69 -2.97
C LEU A 10 -7.29 5.52 -2.81
N VAL A 11 -7.06 6.08 -1.62
CA VAL A 11 -5.83 6.84 -1.33
C VAL A 11 -4.62 5.91 -1.32
N GLU A 12 -4.72 4.74 -0.70
CA GLU A 12 -3.65 3.74 -0.67
C GLU A 12 -3.25 3.34 -2.10
N ASP A 13 -4.22 3.02 -2.95
CA ASP A 13 -3.99 2.67 -4.35
C ASP A 13 -3.39 3.85 -5.14
N ALA A 14 -3.90 5.07 -4.95
CA ALA A 14 -3.38 6.26 -5.63
C ALA A 14 -1.90 6.49 -5.31
N VAL A 15 -1.50 6.34 -4.04
CA VAL A 15 -0.10 6.46 -3.61
C VAL A 15 0.76 5.34 -4.19
N ASP A 16 0.29 4.09 -4.16
CA ASP A 16 1.01 2.94 -4.69
C ASP A 16 1.26 3.08 -6.20
N HIS A 17 0.22 3.46 -6.95
CA HIS A 17 0.30 3.69 -8.39
C HIS A 17 1.13 4.93 -8.75
N GLY A 18 0.96 6.02 -8.01
CA GLY A 18 1.73 7.25 -8.18
C GLY A 18 3.22 7.02 -7.97
N SER A 19 3.58 6.34 -6.88
CA SER A 19 4.97 5.96 -6.57
C SER A 19 5.60 5.16 -7.71
N ARG A 20 4.90 4.15 -8.25
CA ARG A 20 5.38 3.38 -9.41
C ARG A 20 5.52 4.22 -10.68
N ALA A 21 4.64 5.19 -10.90
CA ALA A 21 4.71 6.06 -12.07
C ALA A 21 5.94 6.97 -12.02
N VAL A 22 6.20 7.58 -10.86
CA VAL A 22 7.39 8.42 -10.63
C VAL A 22 8.67 7.60 -10.76
N GLU A 23 8.71 6.39 -10.18
CA GLU A 23 9.84 5.48 -10.30
C GLU A 23 10.19 5.18 -11.77
N ARG A 24 9.18 4.86 -12.59
CA ARG A 24 9.37 4.61 -14.03
C ARG A 24 9.84 5.86 -14.77
N LEU A 25 9.27 7.02 -14.46
CA LEU A 25 9.66 8.28 -15.09
C LEU A 25 11.13 8.61 -14.83
N GLN A 26 11.57 8.46 -13.58
CA GLN A 26 12.96 8.75 -13.19
C GLN A 26 13.95 7.76 -13.80
N LYS A 27 13.63 6.45 -13.84
CA LYS A 27 14.42 5.45 -14.58
C LYS A 27 14.51 5.79 -16.07
N HIS A 28 13.40 6.21 -16.66
CA HIS A 28 13.36 6.60 -18.08
C HIS A 28 14.19 7.85 -18.34
N ALA A 29 14.08 8.87 -17.50
CA ALA A 29 14.86 10.10 -17.60
C ALA A 29 16.37 9.83 -17.49
N ALA A 30 16.77 8.94 -16.58
CA ALA A 30 18.17 8.55 -16.39
C ALA A 30 18.73 7.68 -17.53
N LYS A 31 17.89 7.04 -18.35
CA LYS A 31 18.32 6.13 -19.41
C LYS A 31 19.25 6.81 -20.42
N ARG A 32 18.84 7.97 -20.95
CA ARG A 32 19.57 8.65 -22.02
C ARG A 32 21.01 9.04 -21.63
N PRO A 33 21.27 9.66 -20.47
CA PRO A 33 22.65 9.97 -20.07
C PRO A 33 23.50 8.71 -19.85
N PHE A 34 22.95 7.63 -19.26
CA PHE A 34 23.70 6.37 -19.14
C PHE A 34 24.04 5.76 -20.49
N ASP A 35 23.08 5.72 -21.43
CA ASP A 35 23.28 5.18 -22.77
C ASP A 35 24.34 5.98 -23.56
N LEU A 36 24.47 7.29 -23.31
CA LEU A 36 25.53 8.12 -23.91
C LEU A 36 26.91 7.80 -23.30
N LEU A 37 26.99 7.70 -21.97
CA LEU A 37 28.25 7.41 -21.29
C LEU A 37 28.78 5.99 -21.59
N GLU A 38 27.89 5.03 -21.81
CA GLU A 38 28.24 3.67 -22.25
C GLU A 38 28.80 3.60 -23.69
N GLN A 39 28.71 4.66 -24.49
CA GLN A 39 29.36 4.69 -25.81
C GLN A 39 30.85 5.01 -25.72
N ILE A 40 31.32 5.50 -24.58
CA ILE A 40 32.74 5.83 -24.34
C ILE A 40 33.43 4.56 -23.81
N PRO A 41 34.32 3.90 -24.59
CA PRO A 41 34.89 2.61 -24.23
C PRO A 41 35.51 2.52 -22.82
N PRO A 42 36.34 3.48 -22.36
CA PRO A 42 36.90 3.43 -21.01
C PRO A 42 35.86 3.59 -19.89
N LEU A 43 34.66 4.09 -20.18
CA LEU A 43 33.61 4.35 -19.20
C LEU A 43 32.53 3.25 -19.15
N ARG A 44 32.48 2.33 -20.13
CA ARG A 44 31.43 1.32 -20.24
C ARG A 44 31.15 0.55 -18.95
N THR A 45 32.17 -0.08 -18.40
CA THR A 45 32.05 -0.91 -17.19
C THR A 45 31.65 -0.09 -15.95
N PRO A 46 32.32 1.03 -15.60
CA PRO A 46 31.94 1.81 -14.43
C PRO A 46 30.53 2.42 -14.57
N VAL A 47 30.15 2.89 -15.76
CA VAL A 47 28.83 3.49 -16.02
C VAL A 47 27.71 2.47 -15.79
N ARG A 48 27.88 1.22 -16.22
CA ARG A 48 26.93 0.13 -15.94
C ARG A 48 26.77 -0.15 -14.46
N GLY A 49 27.88 -0.14 -13.71
CA GLY A 49 27.84 -0.30 -12.26
C GLY A 49 27.05 0.82 -11.58
N VAL A 50 27.31 2.07 -11.95
CA VAL A 50 26.58 3.24 -11.41
C VAL A 50 25.10 3.16 -11.78
N ARG A 51 24.76 2.79 -13.02
CA ARG A 51 23.36 2.61 -13.46
C ARG A 51 22.62 1.58 -12.61
N LEU A 52 23.25 0.44 -12.34
CA LEU A 52 22.67 -0.61 -11.50
C LEU A 52 22.40 -0.09 -10.07
N ILE A 53 23.38 0.58 -9.46
CA ILE A 53 23.25 1.15 -8.11
C ILE A 53 22.15 2.21 -8.08
N HIS A 54 22.10 3.09 -9.08
CA HIS A 54 21.05 4.10 -9.22
C HIS A 54 19.66 3.45 -9.27
N ASP A 55 19.47 2.49 -10.19
CA ASP A 55 18.16 1.86 -10.40
C ASP A 55 17.72 1.03 -9.18
N ALA A 56 18.66 0.36 -8.51
CA ALA A 56 18.41 -0.37 -7.27
C ALA A 56 18.01 0.59 -6.12
N THR A 57 18.77 1.67 -5.93
CA THR A 57 18.49 2.69 -4.89
C THR A 57 17.12 3.31 -5.12
N LEU A 58 16.81 3.68 -6.35
CA LEU A 58 15.54 4.29 -6.72
C LEU A 58 14.37 3.33 -6.48
N SER A 59 14.52 2.07 -6.90
CA SER A 59 13.53 1.02 -6.62
C SER A 59 13.34 0.83 -5.12
N GLY A 60 14.43 0.86 -4.34
CA GLY A 60 14.41 0.71 -2.88
C GLY A 60 13.63 1.83 -2.19
N VAL A 61 13.89 3.09 -2.55
CA VAL A 61 13.15 4.25 -2.02
C VAL A 61 11.66 4.13 -2.32
N HIS A 62 11.30 3.82 -3.56
CA HIS A 62 9.90 3.67 -3.94
C HIS A 62 9.22 2.45 -3.30
N GLN A 63 9.95 1.35 -3.05
CA GLN A 63 9.45 0.23 -2.25
C GLN A 63 9.20 0.64 -0.80
N ALA A 64 10.11 1.39 -0.18
CA ALA A 64 9.94 1.86 1.19
C ALA A 64 8.70 2.76 1.32
N ILE A 65 8.48 3.68 0.37
CA ILE A 65 7.26 4.50 0.33
C ILE A 65 6.00 3.63 0.31
N ARG A 66 5.95 2.61 -0.54
CA ARG A 66 4.80 1.71 -0.64
C ARG A 66 4.62 0.85 0.62
N LEU A 67 5.72 0.43 1.25
CA LEU A 67 5.65 -0.30 2.51
C LEU A 67 5.05 0.55 3.62
N VAL A 68 5.49 1.80 3.74
CA VAL A 68 4.92 2.77 4.69
C VAL A 68 3.44 3.02 4.38
N ASN A 69 3.09 3.22 3.12
CA ASN A 69 1.71 3.40 2.68
C ASN A 69 0.79 2.25 3.15
N ARG A 70 1.22 1.00 2.97
CA ARG A 70 0.49 -0.20 3.43
C ARG A 70 0.42 -0.32 4.94
N ALA A 71 1.49 0.05 5.65
CA ALA A 71 1.51 0.02 7.11
C ALA A 71 0.50 1.04 7.69
N VAL A 72 0.44 2.25 7.12
CA VAL A 72 -0.56 3.26 7.47
C VAL A 72 -1.97 2.74 7.15
N GLY A 73 -2.17 2.16 5.96
CA GLY A 73 -3.45 1.56 5.57
C GLY A 73 -3.93 0.52 6.58
N SER A 74 -3.06 -0.42 6.96
CA SER A 74 -3.37 -1.45 7.95
C SER A 74 -3.70 -0.87 9.33
N THR A 75 -3.03 0.21 9.72
CA THR A 75 -3.28 0.89 11.00
C THR A 75 -4.67 1.54 11.01
N VAL A 76 -5.05 2.17 9.90
CA VAL A 76 -6.38 2.77 9.75
C VAL A 76 -7.46 1.70 9.79
N ASP A 77 -7.24 0.53 9.19
CA ASP A 77 -8.20 -0.58 9.23
C ASP A 77 -8.46 -1.05 10.68
N VAL A 78 -7.41 -1.22 11.49
CA VAL A 78 -7.54 -1.58 12.91
C VAL A 78 -8.36 -0.54 13.68
N VAL A 79 -8.10 0.75 13.48
CA VAL A 79 -8.86 1.82 14.14
C VAL A 79 -10.33 1.79 13.73
N LEU A 80 -10.61 1.56 12.44
CA LEU A 80 -11.99 1.46 11.95
C LEU A 80 -12.71 0.23 12.53
N ASP A 81 -12.03 -0.90 12.67
CA ASP A 81 -12.57 -2.12 13.29
C ASP A 81 -12.97 -1.87 14.76
N LEU A 82 -12.09 -1.25 15.55
CA LEU A 82 -12.34 -0.96 16.97
C LEU A 82 -13.54 -0.03 17.16
N VAL A 83 -13.64 1.02 16.34
CA VAL A 83 -14.78 1.96 16.39
C VAL A 83 -16.10 1.30 15.96
N GLU A 84 -16.06 0.33 15.06
CA GLU A 84 -17.24 -0.45 14.66
C GLU A 84 -17.70 -1.37 15.81
N GLN A 85 -16.75 -1.97 16.53
CA GLN A 85 -17.02 -2.85 17.67
C GLN A 85 -17.62 -2.11 18.87
N GLU A 86 -17.16 -0.89 19.18
CA GLU A 86 -17.76 -0.06 20.24
C GLU A 86 -19.17 0.42 19.91
N ARG A 87 -19.53 0.51 18.62
CA ARG A 87 -20.86 0.94 18.17
C ARG A 87 -21.88 -0.19 18.12
N GLN A 88 -21.46 -1.45 18.25
CA GLN A 88 -22.36 -2.61 18.29
C GLN A 88 -22.92 -2.76 19.74
N PRO A 89 -24.22 -2.56 19.99
CA PRO A 89 -24.77 -2.74 21.34
C PRO A 89 -24.70 -4.23 21.76
N PRO A 90 -24.60 -4.53 23.08
CA PRO A 90 -24.58 -5.90 23.58
C PRO A 90 -25.85 -6.63 23.14
N GLY A 91 -25.68 -7.81 22.57
CA GLY A 91 -26.71 -8.56 21.86
C GLY A 91 -28.01 -8.70 22.64
N ALA A 92 -29.12 -8.49 21.95
CA ALA A 92 -30.41 -9.02 22.38
C ALA A 92 -30.26 -10.54 22.55
N PRO A 93 -30.66 -11.12 23.69
CA PRO A 93 -30.59 -12.55 23.87
C PRO A 93 -31.42 -13.23 22.78
N ASP A 94 -30.81 -14.22 22.13
CA ASP A 94 -31.47 -15.11 21.19
C ASP A 94 -32.78 -15.59 21.79
N GLY A 95 -33.85 -15.49 20.98
CA GLY A 95 -35.17 -15.99 21.30
C GLY A 95 -35.12 -17.48 21.61
N GLY A 96 -34.93 -17.79 22.90
CA GLY A 96 -35.07 -19.12 23.46
C GLY A 96 -36.54 -19.50 23.43
N ALA A 97 -36.85 -20.40 22.50
CA ALA A 97 -37.75 -21.54 22.59
C ALA A 97 -39.01 -21.37 23.46
N GLY A 98 -40.16 -21.56 22.81
CA GLY A 98 -41.45 -21.61 23.45
C GLY A 98 -41.54 -22.64 24.58
N ASP A 99 -42.36 -22.32 25.54
CA ASP A 99 -43.01 -23.32 26.37
C ASP A 99 -44.47 -22.89 26.56
N GLY A 100 -45.26 -23.17 25.51
CA GLY A 100 -46.70 -23.17 25.59
C GLY A 100 -47.15 -24.49 26.20
N SER A 101 -47.26 -24.55 27.52
CA SER A 101 -48.04 -25.57 28.22
C SER A 101 -48.62 -25.01 29.51
N PRO A 102 -49.96 -24.90 29.63
CA PRO A 102 -50.60 -24.64 30.92
C PRO A 102 -50.89 -25.96 31.65
N PRO A 103 -50.60 -26.08 32.96
CA PRO A 103 -51.15 -27.16 33.77
C PRO A 103 -52.43 -26.73 34.50
N ALA A 104 -53.46 -27.56 34.28
CA ALA A 104 -54.62 -27.96 35.10
C ALA A 104 -55.53 -26.89 35.75
#